data_AF-A0A3C1TL19-F1
#
_entry.id   AF-A0A3C1TL19-F1
#
_cell.length_a   1.000
_cell.length_b   1.000
_cell.length_c   1.000
_cell.angle_alpha   90.00
_cell.angle_beta   90.00
_cell.angle_gamma   90.00
#
_symmetry.space_group_name_H-M   'P 1'
#
loop_
_entity.id
_entity.type
_entity.pdbx_description
1 polymer ?
#
loop_
_entity_poly.entity_id
_entity_poly.type
_entity_poly.pdbx_seq_one_letter_code
_entity_poly.pdbx_strand_id
1 'polypeptide(L)'
;DFFKKDFSIGFISLNQKSLLAKNLAVMQKAGIDIVESLSIMIESTQSRLKRILEDILISVKSGNTLAESFARHPNVFSGIFISSIYAG
;
A
#
# COMPACT_ATOMS: atom_id res chain seq x y z
N ASP A 1 -16.39 -6.93 20.94
CA ASP A 1 -16.11 -7.89 19.85
C ASP A 1 -15.66 -7.30 18.51
N PHE A 2 -14.65 -6.42 18.48
CA PHE A 2 -14.15 -5.83 17.21
C PHE A 2 -13.02 -6.63 16.55
N PHE A 3 -12.55 -7.71 17.17
CA PHE A 3 -11.29 -8.40 16.83
C PHE A 3 -11.42 -9.64 15.94
N LYS A 4 -12.63 -10.01 15.48
CA LYS A 4 -12.86 -11.36 14.89
C LYS A 4 -13.11 -11.45 13.39
N LYS A 5 -13.04 -10.35 12.61
CA LYS A 5 -13.49 -10.37 11.19
C LYS A 5 -12.47 -9.95 10.12
N ASP A 6 -11.18 -9.85 10.43
CA ASP A 6 -10.15 -9.47 9.43
C ASP A 6 -9.23 -10.62 8.98
N PHE A 7 -9.51 -11.87 9.37
CA PHE A 7 -8.67 -13.03 9.02
C PHE A 7 -9.17 -13.82 7.80
N SER A 8 -9.88 -13.18 6.85
CA SER A 8 -10.06 -13.77 5.51
C SER A 8 -8.90 -13.35 4.63
N ILE A 9 -7.76 -14.00 4.89
CA ILE A 9 -6.49 -13.88 4.19
C ILE A 9 -6.66 -14.30 2.72
N GLY A 10 -6.83 -13.32 1.85
CA GLY A 10 -6.33 -13.40 0.48
C GLY A 10 -4.82 -13.22 0.50
N PHE A 11 -4.08 -14.32 0.64
CA PHE A 11 -2.61 -14.52 0.65
C PHE A 11 -1.67 -13.36 0.22
N ILE A 12 -1.62 -12.26 0.97
CA ILE A 12 -0.53 -11.28 0.99
C ILE A 12 0.03 -11.31 2.41
N SER A 13 1.30 -11.71 2.57
CA SER A 13 1.87 -11.88 3.90
C SER A 13 2.00 -10.54 4.63
N LEU A 14 1.90 -10.57 5.96
CA LEU A 14 2.11 -9.39 6.80
C LEU A 14 3.49 -8.76 6.53
N ASN A 15 4.50 -9.60 6.28
CA ASN A 15 5.86 -9.16 5.93
C ASN A 15 5.88 -8.34 4.63
N GLN A 16 5.13 -8.73 3.61
CA GLN A 16 5.03 -7.96 2.37
C GLN A 16 4.41 -6.58 2.60
N LYS A 17 3.36 -6.50 3.43
CA LYS A 17 2.73 -5.21 3.79
C LYS A 17 3.66 -4.33 4.62
N SER A 18 4.38 -4.91 5.59
CA SER A 18 5.33 -4.17 6.42
C SER A 18 6.52 -3.65 5.62
N LEU A 19 7.05 -4.46 4.70
CA LEU A 19 8.15 -4.05 3.82
C LEU A 19 7.71 -2.92 2.89
N LEU A 20 6.47 -3.01 2.38
CA LEU A 20 5.84 -1.96 1.58
C LEU A 20 5.81 -0.63 2.32
N ALA A 21 5.21 -0.59 3.52
CA ALA A 21 5.13 0.63 4.32
C ALA A 21 6.52 1.23 4.63
N LYS A 22 7.50 0.37 4.96
CA LYS A 22 8.86 0.81 5.28
C LYS A 22 9.57 1.42 4.07
N ASN A 23 9.49 0.78 2.90
CA ASN A 23 10.12 1.29 1.68
C ASN A 23 9.50 2.63 1.27
N LEU A 24 8.17 2.74 1.34
CA LEU A 24 7.45 3.97 1.05
C LEU A 24 7.86 5.11 2.00
N ALA A 25 7.97 4.83 3.31
CA ALA A 25 8.40 5.80 4.29
C ALA A 25 9.87 6.25 4.08
N VAL A 26 10.75 5.34 3.68
CA VAL A 26 12.15 5.66 3.34
C VAL A 26 12.21 6.57 2.12
N MET A 27 11.45 6.27 1.06
CA MET A 27 11.43 7.07 -0.16
C MET A 27 10.84 8.47 0.07
N GLN A 28 9.76 8.58 0.84
CA GLN A 28 9.21 9.88 1.24
C GLN A 28 10.22 10.69 2.08
N LYS A 29 10.94 10.06 3.02
CA LYS A 29 12.03 10.73 3.77
C LYS A 29 13.19 11.16 2.89
N ALA A 30 13.44 10.46 1.79
CA ALA A 30 14.46 10.80 0.80
C ALA A 30 14.00 11.91 -0.17
N GLY A 31 12.76 12.41 -0.06
CA GLY A 31 12.20 13.42 -0.96
C GLY A 31 11.86 12.88 -2.35
N ILE A 32 11.77 11.56 -2.51
CA ILE A 32 11.36 10.94 -3.77
C ILE A 32 9.85 11.12 -3.91
N ASP A 33 9.42 11.50 -5.12
CA ASP A 33 8.00 11.65 -5.42
C ASP A 33 7.22 10.33 -5.23
N ILE A 34 5.96 10.43 -4.86
CA ILE A 34 5.11 9.27 -4.55
C ILE A 34 4.90 8.37 -5.78
N VAL A 35 4.81 8.94 -6.98
CA VAL A 35 4.61 8.19 -8.23
C VAL A 35 5.87 7.40 -8.56
N GLU A 36 7.04 8.02 -8.39
CA GLU A 36 8.34 7.38 -8.58
C GLU A 36 8.56 6.26 -7.55
N SER A 37 8.25 6.54 -6.29
CA SER A 37 8.33 5.59 -5.18
C SER A 37 7.49 4.33 -5.46
N LEU A 38 6.23 4.52 -5.87
CA LEU A 38 5.33 3.43 -6.24
C LEU A 38 5.86 2.64 -7.45
N SER A 39 6.44 3.31 -8.45
CA SER A 39 7.02 2.66 -9.63
C SER A 39 8.20 1.75 -9.27
N ILE A 40 9.15 2.24 -8.46
CA ILE A 40 10.27 1.45 -7.96
C ILE A 40 9.76 0.24 -7.14
N MET A 41 8.73 0.44 -6.31
CA MET A 41 8.17 -0.63 -5.50
C MET A 41 7.48 -1.73 -6.32
N ILE A 42 6.79 -1.36 -7.41
CA ILE A 42 6.20 -2.31 -8.37
C ILE A 42 7.27 -3.19 -9.01
N GLU A 43 8.42 -2.60 -9.38
CA GLU A 43 9.54 -3.34 -9.97
C GLU A 43 10.15 -4.33 -8.97
N SER A 44 10.27 -3.94 -7.70
CA SER A 44 10.81 -4.81 -6.65
C SER A 44 9.84 -5.90 -6.14
N THR A 45 8.56 -5.85 -6.54
CA THR A 45 7.50 -6.74 -6.03
C THR A 45 7.14 -7.83 -7.04
N GLN A 46 7.33 -9.11 -6.67
CA GLN A 46 7.01 -10.26 -7.53
C GLN A 46 5.70 -10.99 -7.16
N SER A 47 4.95 -10.51 -6.16
CA SER A 47 3.74 -11.18 -5.67
C SER A 47 2.45 -10.61 -6.27
N ARG A 48 1.28 -11.16 -5.85
CA ARG A 48 -0.04 -10.61 -6.15
C ARG A 48 -0.20 -9.13 -5.76
N LEU A 49 0.68 -8.63 -4.88
CA LEU A 49 0.75 -7.23 -4.49
C LEU A 49 1.13 -6.31 -5.66
N LYS A 50 1.88 -6.80 -6.65
CA LYS A 50 2.30 -5.99 -7.81
C LYS A 50 1.11 -5.38 -8.55
N ARG A 51 0.11 -6.20 -8.87
CA ARG A 51 -1.10 -5.73 -9.57
C ARG A 51 -1.89 -4.69 -8.78
N ILE A 52 -1.90 -4.84 -7.46
CA ILE A 52 -2.56 -3.88 -6.56
C ILE A 52 -1.80 -2.55 -6.57
N LEU A 53 -0.47 -2.60 -6.56
CA LEU A 53 0.35 -1.39 -6.63
C LEU A 53 0.27 -0.69 -7.99
N GLU A 54 0.17 -1.44 -9.08
CA GLU A 54 -0.09 -0.89 -10.42
C GLU A 54 -1.42 -0.12 -10.46
N ASP A 55 -2.48 -0.67 -9.87
CA ASP A 55 -3.79 0.01 -9.78
C ASP A 55 -3.72 1.27 -8.91
N ILE A 56 -3.04 1.19 -7.76
CA ILE A 56 -2.77 2.36 -6.90
C ILE A 56 -2.00 3.45 -7.67
N LEU A 57 -0.97 3.07 -8.43
CA LEU A 57 -0.18 4.00 -9.24
C LEU A 57 -1.05 4.70 -10.30
N ILE A 58 -1.90 3.95 -11.00
CA ILE A 58 -2.84 4.51 -11.99
C ILE A 58 -3.80 5.49 -11.32
N SER A 59 -4.35 5.11 -10.16
CA SER A 59 -5.24 5.95 -9.37
C SER A 59 -4.60 7.27 -8.94
N VAL A 60 -3.36 7.23 -8.44
CA VAL A 60 -2.60 8.43 -8.03
C VAL A 60 -2.27 9.29 -9.24
N LYS A 61 -1.83 8.69 -10.36
CA LYS A 61 -1.59 9.41 -11.63
C LYS A 61 -2.85 10.08 -12.18
N SER A 62 -4.03 9.56 -11.84
CA SER A 62 -5.33 10.13 -12.21
C SER A 62 -5.79 11.25 -11.27
N GLY A 63 -4.97 11.65 -10.29
CA GLY A 63 -5.22 12.77 -9.38
C GLY A 63 -5.87 12.41 -8.05
N ASN A 64 -6.03 11.11 -7.74
CA ASN A 64 -6.54 10.71 -6.43
C ASN A 64 -5.43 10.74 -5.38
N THR A 65 -5.80 10.93 -4.13
CA THR A 65 -4.84 10.84 -3.03
C THR A 65 -4.34 9.40 -2.86
N LEU A 66 -3.16 9.28 -2.25
CA LEU A 66 -2.60 7.98 -1.90
C LEU A 66 -3.56 7.18 -1.00
N ALA A 67 -4.15 7.83 0.00
CA ALA A 67 -5.08 7.22 0.93
C ALA A 67 -6.34 6.67 0.22
N GLU A 68 -6.96 7.45 -0.67
CA GLU A 68 -8.10 7.00 -1.48
C GLU A 68 -7.74 5.85 -2.40
N SER A 69 -6.50 5.83 -2.90
CA SER A 69 -6.00 4.76 -3.77
C SER A 69 -5.83 3.46 -2.99
N PHE A 70 -5.24 3.48 -1.80
CA PHE A 70 -5.13 2.32 -0.91
C PHE A 70 -6.50 1.82 -0.42
N ALA A 71 -7.44 2.73 -0.15
CA ALA A 71 -8.78 2.39 0.34
C ALA A 71 -9.63 1.57 -0.65
N ARG A 72 -9.30 1.57 -1.95
CA ARG A 72 -9.94 0.72 -2.97
C ARG A 72 -9.62 -0.76 -2.83
N HIS A 73 -8.62 -1.11 -2.02
CA HIS A 73 -8.18 -2.48 -1.81
C HIS A 73 -8.34 -2.93 -0.34
N PRO A 74 -9.57 -2.88 0.22
CA PRO A 74 -9.81 -3.15 1.65
C PRO A 74 -9.49 -4.61 2.03
N ASN A 75 -9.54 -5.53 1.06
CA ASN A 75 -9.17 -6.95 1.25
C ASN A 75 -7.66 -7.16 1.48
N VAL A 76 -6.82 -6.16 1.17
CA VAL A 76 -5.36 -6.24 1.29
C VAL A 76 -4.86 -5.26 2.34
N PHE A 77 -5.36 -4.03 2.33
CA PHE A 77 -5.01 -3.00 3.31
C PHE A 77 -6.21 -2.79 4.22
N SER A 78 -6.20 -3.47 5.37
CA SER A 78 -7.21 -3.22 6.41
C SER A 78 -7.07 -1.79 6.94
N GLY A 79 -8.13 -1.26 7.54
CA GLY A 79 -8.17 0.13 8.03
C GLY A 79 -6.99 0.52 8.93
N ILE A 80 -6.42 -0.42 9.68
CA ILE A 80 -5.23 -0.21 10.51
C ILE A 80 -4.00 0.20 9.67
N PHE A 81 -3.79 -0.42 8.52
CA PHE A 81 -2.66 -0.09 7.64
C PHE A 81 -2.81 1.31 7.04
N ILE A 82 -4.03 1.68 6.65
CA ILE A 82 -4.36 3.01 6.12
C ILE A 82 -4.17 4.06 7.23
N SER A 83 -4.63 3.78 8.45
CA SER A 83 -4.42 4.66 9.61
C SER A 83 -2.94 4.83 9.97
N SER A 84 -2.10 3.80 9.79
CA SER A 84 -0.64 3.91 9.97
C SER A 84 0.05 4.77 8.91
N ILE A 85 -0.46 4.80 7.67
CA ILE A 85 0.01 5.73 6.64
C ILE A 85 -0.44 7.16 6.97
N TYR A 86 -1.64 7.32 7.55
CA TYR A 86 -2.23 8.63 7.87
C TYR A 86 -1.62 9.31 9.10
N ALA A 87 -1.05 8.54 10.04
CA ALA A 87 -0.42 9.06 11.25
C ALA A 87 1.02 9.59 11.04
N GLY A 88 1.51 9.58 9.80
CA GLY A 88 2.82 10.08 9.38
C GLY A 88 2.74 11.43 8.70
#